data_AF-A0A9E2JNX1-F1
#
_entry.id   AF-A0A9E2JNX1-F1
#
_cell.length_a   1.000
_cell.length_b   1.000
_cell.length_c   1.000
_cell.angle_alpha   90.00
_cell.angle_beta   90.00
_cell.angle_gamma   90.00
#
_symmetry.space_group_name_H-M   'P 1'
#
loop_
_entity.id
_entity.type
_entity.pdbx_description
1 polymer ?
#
loop_
_entity_poly.entity_id
_entity_poly.type
_entity_poly.pdbx_seq_one_letter_code
_entity_poly.pdbx_strand_id
1 'polypeptide(L)'
;MDLVKDYSVEIKDAGWLKRSTDWYKDGDLNKPIIYAKDKKEKKELEQIKDSLALGINPKNVKWGGDYVEFKGSVGSAYIIKNTYFPTWRVSGAKGPYLVSPSYIIVIPTQENVKLYFAYGLVDWVGLILSGAGIGYLIFIRKQDQS
;
A
#
# COMPACT_ATOMS: atom_id res chain seq x y z
N MET A 1 9.39 -11.04 -3.95
CA MET A 1 9.73 -9.66 -3.53
C MET A 1 11.10 -9.40 -4.09
N ASP A 2 11.25 -8.27 -4.76
CA ASP A 2 12.50 -7.92 -5.44
C ASP A 2 13.00 -6.57 -4.93
N LEU A 3 14.30 -6.35 -5.07
CA LEU A 3 14.91 -5.06 -4.82
C LEU A 3 14.74 -4.18 -6.06
N VAL A 4 14.27 -2.97 -5.86
CA VAL A 4 14.19 -1.98 -6.94
C VAL A 4 15.45 -1.16 -6.93
N LYS A 5 16.22 -1.21 -8.02
CA LYS A 5 17.46 -0.44 -8.16
C LYS A 5 17.23 0.98 -8.68
N ASP A 6 16.17 1.18 -9.45
CA ASP A 6 15.81 2.47 -10.03
C ASP A 6 14.28 2.55 -10.19
N TYR A 7 13.72 3.73 -9.96
CA TYR A 7 12.29 4.01 -10.14
C TYR A 7 12.08 5.48 -10.51
N SER A 8 10.99 5.76 -11.23
CA SER A 8 10.59 7.11 -11.60
C SER A 8 9.43 7.58 -10.72
N VAL A 9 9.46 8.81 -10.23
CA VAL A 9 8.38 9.34 -9.38
C VAL A 9 7.53 10.35 -10.14
N GLU A 10 6.26 10.03 -10.29
CA GLU A 10 5.28 10.89 -10.96
C GLU A 10 4.14 11.29 -10.01
N ILE A 11 3.46 12.39 -10.32
CA ILE A 11 2.28 12.82 -9.55
C ILE A 11 1.06 12.08 -10.09
N LYS A 12 0.22 11.57 -9.18
CA LYS A 12 -1.06 10.95 -9.51
C LYS A 12 -2.08 12.02 -9.96
N ASP A 13 -2.00 12.43 -11.22
CA ASP A 13 -2.93 13.36 -11.89
C ASP A 13 -4.00 12.61 -12.70
N ALA A 14 -4.99 13.27 -13.30
CA ALA A 14 -6.04 12.59 -14.08
C ALA A 14 -5.50 11.70 -15.24
N GLY A 15 -4.30 11.96 -15.76
CA GLY A 15 -3.65 11.18 -16.81
C GLY A 15 -2.85 9.97 -16.32
N TRP A 16 -2.77 9.73 -15.00
CA TRP A 16 -1.92 8.69 -14.40
C TRP A 16 -2.20 7.29 -14.95
N LEU A 17 -3.48 6.94 -15.15
CA LEU A 17 -3.88 5.61 -15.60
C LEU A 17 -3.40 5.33 -17.03
N LYS A 18 -3.48 6.35 -17.90
CA LYS A 18 -3.03 6.24 -19.29
C LYS A 18 -1.52 6.05 -19.35
N ARG A 19 -0.76 6.88 -18.62
CA ARG A 19 0.71 6.76 -18.52
C ARG A 19 1.17 5.43 -17.96
N SER A 20 0.49 4.92 -16.92
CA SER A 20 0.73 3.58 -16.36
C SER A 20 0.53 2.49 -17.41
N THR A 21 -0.54 2.60 -18.21
CA THR A 21 -0.87 1.62 -19.25
C THR A 21 0.12 1.66 -20.42
N ASP A 22 0.49 2.86 -20.85
CA ASP A 22 1.44 3.06 -21.94
C ASP A 22 2.85 2.56 -21.54
N TRP A 23 3.28 2.84 -20.30
CA TRP A 23 4.52 2.28 -19.76
C TRP A 23 4.50 0.75 -19.69
N TYR A 24 3.38 0.13 -19.32
CA TYR A 24 3.29 -1.33 -19.25
C TYR A 24 3.39 -2.00 -20.63
N LYS A 25 2.94 -1.31 -21.69
CA LYS A 25 2.96 -1.84 -23.06
C LYS A 25 4.31 -1.69 -23.75
N ASP A 26 4.91 -0.50 -23.65
CA ASP A 26 6.06 -0.10 -24.48
C ASP A 26 7.28 0.37 -23.66
N GLY A 27 7.17 0.41 -22.32
CA GLY A 27 8.21 0.92 -21.42
C GLY A 27 9.20 -0.13 -20.92
N ASP A 28 10.22 0.35 -20.19
CA ASP A 28 11.17 -0.51 -19.48
C ASP A 28 10.57 -0.99 -18.15
N LEU A 29 10.18 -2.27 -18.10
CA LEU A 29 9.61 -2.93 -16.92
C LEU A 29 10.57 -2.98 -15.73
N ASN A 30 11.87 -2.78 -15.94
CA ASN A 30 12.86 -2.73 -14.86
C ASN A 30 12.89 -1.38 -14.13
N LYS A 31 12.23 -0.36 -14.68
CA LYS A 31 12.12 1.00 -14.09
C LYS A 31 10.66 1.33 -13.77
N PRO A 32 10.12 0.79 -12.67
CA PRO A 32 8.75 1.07 -12.26
C PRO A 32 8.48 2.56 -12.04
N ILE A 33 7.26 2.99 -12.38
CA ILE A 33 6.75 4.33 -12.06
C ILE A 33 6.01 4.28 -10.72
N ILE A 34 6.46 5.07 -9.75
CA ILE A 34 5.79 5.31 -8.46
C ILE A 34 4.92 6.55 -8.59
N TYR A 35 3.62 6.43 -8.29
CA TYR A 35 2.72 7.57 -8.30
C TYR A 35 2.59 8.17 -6.89
N ALA A 36 3.23 9.31 -6.70
CA ALA A 36 3.09 10.12 -5.50
C ALA A 36 1.72 10.80 -5.46
N LYS A 37 1.09 10.82 -4.28
CA LYS A 37 -0.19 11.50 -4.06
C LYS A 37 -0.05 13.02 -4.17
N ASP A 38 1.06 13.57 -3.69
CA ASP A 38 1.28 15.01 -3.55
C ASP A 38 2.72 15.43 -3.87
N LYS A 39 2.95 16.74 -4.11
CA LYS A 39 4.29 17.31 -4.35
C LYS A 39 5.27 17.07 -3.18
N LYS A 40 4.76 16.96 -1.94
CA LYS A 40 5.58 16.64 -0.75
C LYS A 40 6.10 15.21 -0.82
N GLU A 41 5.21 14.26 -1.10
CA GLU A 41 5.55 12.84 -1.24
C GLU A 41 6.51 12.60 -2.41
N LYS A 42 6.34 13.35 -3.52
CA LYS A 42 7.32 13.33 -4.61
C LYS A 42 8.73 13.70 -4.13
N LYS A 43 8.88 14.79 -3.37
CA LYS A 43 10.20 15.21 -2.86
C LYS A 43 10.79 14.18 -1.89
N GLU A 44 9.98 13.57 -1.04
CA GLU A 44 10.44 12.50 -0.14
C GLU A 44 10.95 11.29 -0.94
N LEU A 45 10.21 10.85 -1.96
CA LEU A 45 10.62 9.70 -2.77
C LEU A 45 11.88 9.98 -3.59
N GLU A 46 12.03 11.19 -4.15
CA GLU A 46 13.28 11.59 -4.84
C GLU A 46 14.47 11.63 -3.86
N GLN A 47 14.29 12.15 -2.63
CA GLN A 47 15.35 12.14 -1.61
C GLN A 47 15.72 10.72 -1.16
N ILE A 48 14.72 9.84 -1.05
CA ILE A 48 14.94 8.44 -0.70
C ILE A 48 15.59 7.69 -1.87
N LYS A 49 15.32 8.07 -3.12
CA LYS A 49 15.99 7.53 -4.31
C LYS A 49 17.49 7.78 -4.25
N ASP A 50 17.90 9.00 -3.93
CA ASP A 50 19.32 9.36 -3.77
C ASP A 50 19.97 8.68 -2.55
N SER A 51 19.17 8.42 -1.51
CA SER A 51 19.59 7.75 -0.28
C SER A 51 19.36 6.23 -0.30
N LEU A 52 18.98 5.67 -1.45
CA LEU A 52 18.58 4.27 -1.53
C LEU A 52 19.83 3.40 -1.36
N ALA A 53 19.98 2.82 -0.17
CA ALA A 53 21.01 1.82 0.05
C ALA A 53 20.78 0.67 -0.94
N LEU A 54 21.87 0.13 -1.51
CA LEU A 54 21.84 -1.16 -2.22
C LEU A 54 21.35 -2.20 -1.23
N GLY A 55 20.03 -2.39 -1.20
CA GLY A 55 19.39 -3.21 -0.19
C GLY A 55 19.84 -4.65 -0.31
N ILE A 56 19.84 -5.34 0.82
CA ILE A 56 20.06 -6.77 0.87
C ILE A 56 18.72 -7.45 0.61
N ASN A 57 18.73 -8.62 -0.04
CA ASN A 57 17.50 -9.39 -0.24
C ASN A 57 16.76 -9.60 1.10
N PRO A 58 15.41 -9.52 1.09
CA PRO A 58 14.64 -9.62 2.31
C PRO A 58 14.83 -11.01 2.93
N LYS A 59 14.98 -11.06 4.26
CA LYS A 59 15.10 -12.32 5.02
C LYS A 59 13.77 -12.69 5.65
N ASN A 60 13.55 -13.99 5.91
CA ASN A 60 12.38 -14.51 6.61
C ASN A 60 11.04 -14.04 6.04
N VAL A 61 10.89 -14.12 4.71
CA VAL A 61 9.64 -13.73 4.05
C VAL A 61 8.55 -14.75 4.37
N LYS A 62 7.49 -14.28 5.01
CA LYS A 62 6.27 -15.05 5.30
C LYS A 62 5.11 -14.45 4.53
N TRP A 63 4.43 -15.30 3.78
CA TRP A 63 3.20 -14.95 3.08
C TRP A 63 2.03 -15.57 3.84
N GLY A 64 1.16 -14.72 4.37
CA GLY A 64 -0.19 -15.07 4.82
C GLY A 64 -1.21 -14.77 3.73
N GLY A 65 -2.46 -15.20 3.91
CA GLY A 65 -3.54 -14.89 2.97
C GLY A 65 -3.87 -13.39 2.90
N ASP A 66 -3.64 -12.68 4.00
CA ASP A 66 -4.01 -11.28 4.22
C ASP A 66 -2.84 -10.41 4.72
N TYR A 67 -1.64 -10.98 4.84
CA TYR A 67 -0.44 -10.25 5.24
C TYR A 67 0.84 -10.78 4.58
N VAL A 68 1.85 -9.92 4.53
CA VAL A 68 3.21 -10.24 4.12
C VAL A 68 4.15 -9.70 5.18
N GLU A 69 4.96 -10.56 5.78
CA GLU A 69 5.95 -10.18 6.79
C GLU A 69 7.34 -10.53 6.29
N PHE A 70 8.29 -9.62 6.44
CA PHE A 70 9.67 -9.86 6.06
C PHE A 70 10.62 -9.00 6.89
N LYS A 71 11.88 -9.42 6.94
CA LYS A 71 12.97 -8.63 7.49
C LYS A 71 13.71 -7.90 6.39
N GLY A 72 13.63 -6.57 6.41
CA GLY A 72 14.25 -5.68 5.42
C GLY A 72 15.37 -4.86 6.03
N SER A 73 16.28 -4.37 5.18
CA SER A 73 17.24 -3.35 5.60
C SER A 73 16.57 -1.97 5.58
N VAL A 74 16.78 -1.19 6.64
CA VAL A 74 16.23 0.16 6.77
C VAL A 74 16.74 1.04 5.63
N GLY A 75 15.84 1.78 4.99
CA GLY A 75 16.18 2.67 3.86
C GLY A 75 16.30 1.99 2.49
N SER A 76 16.03 0.69 2.38
CA SER A 76 16.00 -0.03 1.09
C SER A 76 14.59 -0.11 0.51
N ALA A 77 14.40 0.12 -0.79
CA ALA A 77 13.07 -0.01 -1.43
C ALA A 77 12.84 -1.46 -1.87
N TYR A 78 11.76 -2.05 -1.35
CA TYR A 78 11.33 -3.39 -1.74
C TYR A 78 10.04 -3.30 -2.54
N ILE A 79 10.01 -3.96 -3.70
CA ILE A 79 8.78 -4.16 -4.47
C ILE A 79 8.12 -5.47 -4.07
N ILE A 80 6.88 -5.35 -3.64
CA ILE A 80 5.97 -6.45 -3.38
C ILE A 80 5.14 -6.61 -4.64
N LYS A 81 5.39 -7.73 -5.34
CA LYS A 81 4.63 -8.16 -6.51
C LYS A 81 3.27 -8.74 -6.09
N ASN A 82 2.48 -7.95 -5.37
CA ASN A 82 1.11 -8.26 -5.00
C ASN A 82 0.21 -7.14 -5.50
N THR A 83 -1.05 -7.46 -5.80
CA THR A 83 -2.01 -6.48 -6.33
C THR A 83 -2.26 -5.39 -5.28
N TYR A 84 -1.97 -4.14 -5.66
CA TYR A 84 -2.26 -2.98 -4.84
C TYR A 84 -3.77 -2.86 -4.62
N PHE A 85 -4.14 -2.78 -3.34
CA PHE A 85 -5.45 -2.34 -2.86
C PHE A 85 -5.28 -1.16 -1.90
N PRO A 86 -6.17 -0.15 -1.93
CA PRO A 86 -6.06 1.03 -1.07
C PRO A 86 -6.21 0.71 0.43
N THR A 87 -6.64 -0.50 0.79
CA THR A 87 -6.82 -0.99 2.16
C THR A 87 -5.55 -1.61 2.76
N TRP A 88 -4.48 -1.81 1.99
CA TRP A 88 -3.21 -2.28 2.54
C TRP A 88 -2.61 -1.23 3.48
N ARG A 89 -2.14 -1.69 4.63
CA ARG A 89 -1.36 -0.92 5.59
C ARG A 89 -0.02 -1.58 5.79
N VAL A 90 0.97 -0.77 6.14
CA VAL A 90 2.32 -1.26 6.46
C VAL A 90 2.72 -0.78 7.84
N SER A 91 3.36 -1.68 8.59
CA SER A 91 3.99 -1.42 9.88
C SER A 91 5.49 -1.65 9.76
N GLY A 92 6.30 -0.82 10.42
CA GLY A 92 7.77 -0.87 10.33
C GLY A 92 8.35 -0.35 9.02
N ALA A 93 7.54 0.28 8.16
CA ALA A 93 7.96 0.88 6.90
C ALA A 93 7.14 2.13 6.55
N LYS A 94 7.66 2.95 5.64
CA LYS A 94 6.90 3.98 4.91
C LYS A 94 6.25 3.38 3.67
N GLY A 95 5.05 3.86 3.34
CA GLY A 95 4.21 3.34 2.26
C GLY A 95 2.85 2.87 2.80
N PRO A 96 2.13 1.98 2.10
CA PRO A 96 2.44 1.38 0.81
C PRO A 96 2.31 2.37 -0.36
N TYR A 97 3.32 2.45 -1.23
CA TYR A 97 3.30 3.28 -2.43
C TYR A 97 2.81 2.47 -3.64
N LEU A 98 1.91 3.04 -4.43
CA LEU A 98 1.40 2.41 -5.66
C LEU A 98 2.46 2.50 -6.77
N VAL A 99 2.69 1.37 -7.42
CA VAL A 99 3.64 1.23 -8.53
C VAL A 99 2.97 0.62 -9.74
N SER A 100 3.25 1.13 -10.93
CA SER A 100 2.72 0.57 -12.17
C SER A 100 3.14 -0.89 -12.39
N PRO A 101 2.25 -1.75 -12.93
CA PRO A 101 0.84 -1.47 -13.21
C PRO A 101 -0.04 -1.57 -11.96
N SER A 102 0.32 -2.45 -11.01
CA SER A 102 -0.47 -2.74 -9.80
C SER A 102 0.39 -3.22 -8.62
N TYR A 103 1.68 -2.87 -8.58
CA TYR A 103 2.61 -3.32 -7.54
C TYR A 103 2.64 -2.36 -6.34
N ILE A 104 3.28 -2.82 -5.27
CA ILE A 104 3.43 -2.07 -4.02
C ILE A 104 4.91 -1.88 -3.73
N ILE A 105 5.35 -0.65 -3.45
CA ILE A 105 6.67 -0.38 -2.87
C ILE A 105 6.53 -0.02 -1.39
N VAL A 106 7.42 -0.58 -0.59
CA VAL A 106 7.58 -0.26 0.84
C VAL A 106 9.03 0.07 1.13
N ILE A 107 9.24 1.05 2.01
CA ILE A 107 10.57 1.50 2.43
C ILE A 107 10.68 1.25 3.93
N PRO A 108 11.40 0.21 4.39
CA PRO A 108 11.51 -0.13 5.80
C PRO A 108 12.13 1.01 6.61
N THR A 109 11.50 1.33 7.73
CA THR A 109 12.04 2.19 8.79
C THR A 109 12.55 1.37 9.98
N GLN A 110 12.15 0.09 10.05
CA GLN A 110 12.56 -0.89 11.05
C GLN A 110 12.98 -2.20 10.36
N GLU A 111 13.71 -3.06 11.08
CA GLU A 111 14.14 -4.37 10.55
C GLU A 111 12.95 -5.27 10.22
N ASN A 112 11.91 -5.28 11.06
CA ASN A 112 10.71 -6.08 10.85
C ASN A 112 9.64 -5.25 10.14
N VAL A 113 9.24 -5.69 8.95
CA VAL A 113 8.20 -5.04 8.15
C VAL A 113 7.03 -5.99 7.99
N LYS A 114 5.83 -5.47 8.27
CA LYS A 114 4.58 -6.19 8.08
C LYS A 114 3.62 -5.38 7.24
N LEU A 115 3.31 -5.88 6.05
CA LEU A 115 2.24 -5.40 5.19
C LEU A 115 0.99 -6.23 5.50
N TYR A 116 -0.15 -5.62 5.79
CA TYR A 116 -1.38 -6.33 6.14
C TYR A 116 -2.61 -5.57 5.66
N PHE A 117 -3.71 -6.27 5.41
CA PHE A 117 -5.00 -5.64 5.17
C PHE A 117 -5.56 -5.06 6.46
N ALA A 118 -5.93 -3.77 6.45
CA ALA A 118 -6.63 -3.15 7.57
C ALA A 118 -7.99 -2.62 7.13
N TYR A 119 -8.99 -2.84 7.97
CA TYR A 119 -10.29 -2.17 7.85
C TYR A 119 -10.11 -0.67 8.06
N GLY A 120 -10.68 0.13 7.16
CA GLY A 120 -10.64 1.58 7.26
C GLY A 120 -11.59 2.09 8.35
N LEU A 121 -11.47 3.37 8.70
CA LEU A 121 -12.43 4.04 9.58
C LEU A 121 -13.86 3.96 9.03
N VAL A 122 -14.02 3.96 7.71
CA VAL A 122 -15.32 3.85 7.03
C VAL A 122 -15.96 2.49 7.28
N ASP A 123 -15.19 1.41 7.25
CA ASP A 123 -15.70 0.05 7.54
C ASP A 123 -16.25 -0.03 8.98
N TRP A 124 -15.54 0.57 9.95
CA TRP A 124 -15.99 0.63 11.34
C TRP A 124 -17.29 1.42 11.52
N VAL A 125 -17.41 2.57 10.84
CA VAL A 125 -18.64 3.38 10.87
C VAL A 125 -19.81 2.62 10.25
N GLY A 126 -19.58 1.92 9.13
CA GLY A 126 -20.60 1.07 8.49
C GLY A 126 -21.06 -0.08 9.40
N LEU A 127 -20.13 -0.71 10.11
CA LEU A 127 -20.42 -1.75 11.10
C LEU A 127 -21.26 -1.24 12.26
N ILE A 128 -20.90 -0.08 12.84
CA ILE A 128 -21.66 0.56 13.92
C ILE A 128 -23.06 0.94 13.44
N LEU A 129 -23.16 1.53 12.24
CA LEU A 129 -24.45 1.95 11.68
C LEU A 129 -25.36 0.76 11.39
N SER A 130 -24.80 -0.35 10.88
CA SER A 130 -25.53 -1.60 10.67
C SER A 130 -26.01 -2.19 12.00
N GLY A 131 -25.13 -2.22 13.01
CA GLY A 131 -25.49 -2.66 14.36
C GLY A 131 -26.58 -1.79 15.00
N ALA A 132 -26.50 -0.47 14.83
CA ALA A 132 -27.51 0.47 15.30
C ALA A 132 -28.86 0.27 14.60
N GLY A 133 -28.85 0.06 13.27
CA GLY A 133 -30.06 -0.23 12.50
C GLY A 133 -30.75 -1.52 12.95
N ILE A 134 -29.98 -2.60 13.15
CA ILE A 134 -30.51 -3.87 13.66
C ILE A 134 -31.06 -3.68 15.08
N GLY A 135 -30.32 -2.98 15.96
CA GLY A 135 -30.76 -2.69 17.32
C GLY A 135 -32.07 -1.89 17.35
N TYR A 136 -32.21 -0.90 16.47
CA TYR A 136 -33.43 -0.10 16.32
C TYR A 136 -34.63 -0.93 15.86
N LEU A 137 -34.44 -1.83 14.88
CA LEU A 137 -35.49 -2.74 14.42
C LEU A 137 -35.96 -3.68 15.53
N ILE A 138 -35.03 -4.22 16.34
CA ILE A 138 -35.36 -5.06 17.49
C ILE A 138 -36.13 -4.26 18.55
N PHE A 139 -35.75 -3.01 18.79
CA PHE A 139 -36.41 -2.13 19.75
C PHE A 139 -37.88 -1.85 19.35
N ILE A 140 -38.12 -1.47 18.09
CA ILE A 140 -39.49 -1.28 17.57
C ILE A 140 -40.30 -2.56 17.71
N ARG A 141 -39.73 -3.71 17.32
CA ARG A 141 -40.43 -4.99 17.41
C ARG A 141 -40.77 -5.37 18.86
N LYS A 142 -39.94 -5.00 19.83
CA LYS A 142 -40.25 -5.19 21.26
C LYS A 142 -41.37 -4.28 21.75
N GLN A 143 -41.45 -3.05 21.23
CA GLN A 143 -42.49 -2.10 21.61
C GLN A 143 -43.88 -2.49 21.07
N ASP A 144 -43.93 -3.14 19.91
CA ASP A 144 -45.15 -3.60 19.24
C ASP A 144 -45.72 -4.92 19.81
N GLN A 145 -45.04 -5.53 20.78
CA GLN A 145 -45.44 -6.78 21.45
C GLN A 145 -45.81 -6.59 22.94
N SER A 146 -45.78 -5.34 23.43
CA SER A 146 -46.19 -4.95 24.79
C SER A 146 -47.48 -4.14 24.75
#